data_AF-A0A820T8F5-F1
#
_entry.id   AF-A0A820T8F5-F1
#
_cell.length_a   1.000
_cell.length_b   1.000
_cell.length_c   1.000
_cell.angle_alpha   90.00
_cell.angle_beta   90.00
_cell.angle_gamma   90.00
#
_symmetry.space_group_name_H-M   'P 1'
#
loop_
_entity.id
_entity.type
_entity.pdbx_description
1 polymer ?
#
loop_
_entity_poly.entity_id
_entity_poly.type
_entity_poly.pdbx_seq_one_letter_code
_entity_poly.pdbx_strand_id
1 'polypeptide(L)'
;MDFSTMKKKINHDEYSNILEFCSDFELMCNNAMKYNRPETIYWQAAKRLLSTGNKSMTKDKLINLRRTVECFSHLTERELGFRLDSVNHINDEQIDTSTNNTTTTNNNNTENLSNQSALQRKTKVA
;
A
#
# COMPACT_ATOMS: atom_id res chain seq x y z
N MET A 1 -0.44 -4.13 15.48
CA MET A 1 -0.43 -2.68 15.24
C MET A 1 -1.85 -2.15 15.34
N ASP A 2 -2.03 -1.01 15.97
CA ASP A 2 -3.31 -0.32 16.21
C ASP A 2 -3.06 1.18 16.42
N PHE A 3 -4.12 2.01 16.33
CA PHE A 3 -3.96 3.46 16.44
C PHE A 3 -3.43 3.96 17.78
N SER A 4 -3.71 3.28 18.89
CA SER A 4 -3.19 3.70 20.19
C SER A 4 -1.68 3.49 20.27
N THR A 5 -1.19 2.40 19.69
CA THR A 5 0.24 2.12 19.53
C THR A 5 0.90 3.12 18.58
N MET A 6 0.32 3.36 17.39
CA MET A 6 0.85 4.35 16.44
C MET A 6 0.90 5.76 17.04
N LYS A 7 -0.12 6.15 17.82
CA LYS A 7 -0.14 7.44 18.54
C LYS A 7 0.99 7.53 19.55
N LYS A 8 1.29 6.45 20.28
CA LYS A 8 2.46 6.41 21.17
C LYS A 8 3.76 6.59 20.38
N LYS A 9 3.91 5.89 19.25
CA LYS A 9 5.10 6.04 18.39
C LYS A 9 5.28 7.47 17.89
N ILE A 10 4.20 8.16 17.51
CA ILE A 10 4.24 9.59 17.17
C ILE A 10 4.71 10.44 18.37
N ASN A 11 4.12 10.24 19.54
CA ASN A 11 4.45 11.04 20.74
C ASN A 11 5.88 10.82 21.26
N HIS A 12 6.53 9.72 20.90
CA HIS A 12 7.90 9.38 21.29
C HIS A 12 8.90 9.55 20.13
N ASP A 13 8.49 10.20 19.02
CA ASP A 13 9.32 10.40 17.83
C ASP A 13 9.96 9.11 17.28
N GLU A 14 9.23 7.99 17.36
CA GLU A 14 9.70 6.66 16.93
C GLU A 14 9.58 6.41 15.42
N TYR A 15 9.03 7.36 14.66
CA TYR A 15 8.98 7.31 13.21
C TYR A 15 10.06 8.21 12.63
N SER A 16 11.08 7.62 12.00
CA SER A 16 12.16 8.40 11.38
C SER A 16 11.69 9.13 10.13
N ASN A 17 10.62 8.63 9.51
CA ASN A 17 10.01 9.21 8.33
C ASN A 17 8.54 8.77 8.19
N ILE A 18 7.80 9.46 7.34
CA ILE A 18 6.37 9.19 7.11
C ILE A 18 6.08 7.82 6.50
N LEU A 19 7.04 7.20 5.78
CA LEU A 19 6.84 5.87 5.20
C LEU A 19 6.76 4.78 6.28
N GLU A 20 7.48 4.94 7.38
CA GLU A 20 7.36 4.04 8.54
C GLU A 20 5.98 4.13 9.18
N PHE A 21 5.41 5.33 9.29
CA PHE A 21 4.02 5.52 9.72
C PHE A 21 3.04 4.84 8.76
N CYS A 22 3.22 5.03 7.44
CA CYS A 22 2.40 4.36 6.42
C CYS A 22 2.50 2.83 6.52
N SER A 23 3.70 2.29 6.76
CA SER A 23 3.91 0.85 6.91
C SER A 23 3.14 0.29 8.11
N ASP A 24 3.15 0.97 9.26
CA ASP A 24 2.37 0.56 10.43
C ASP A 24 0.85 0.67 10.20
N PHE A 25 0.41 1.70 9.48
CA PHE A 25 -0.99 1.85 9.07
C PHE A 25 -1.45 0.68 8.19
N GLU A 26 -0.65 0.33 7.19
CA GLU A 26 -0.92 -0.81 6.31
C GLU A 26 -0.91 -2.13 7.08
N LEU A 27 0.08 -2.32 7.97
CA LEU A 27 0.18 -3.50 8.84
C LEU A 27 -1.06 -3.65 9.73
N MET A 28 -1.57 -2.56 10.32
CA MET A 28 -2.81 -2.58 11.10
C MET A 28 -4.00 -3.06 10.25
N CYS A 29 -4.19 -2.50 9.06
CA CYS A 29 -5.29 -2.88 8.18
C CYS A 29 -5.14 -4.32 7.65
N ASN A 30 -3.93 -4.71 7.27
CA ASN A 30 -3.62 -6.05 6.76
C ASN A 30 -3.82 -7.11 7.83
N ASN A 31 -3.42 -6.84 9.08
CA ASN A 31 -3.72 -7.74 10.21
C ASN A 31 -5.21 -7.90 10.41
N ALA A 32 -5.98 -6.80 10.40
CA ALA A 32 -7.43 -6.87 10.51
C ALA A 32 -8.04 -7.71 9.38
N MET A 33 -7.55 -7.59 8.15
CA MET A 33 -8.02 -8.41 7.02
C MET A 33 -7.53 -9.87 7.06
N LYS A 34 -6.39 -10.14 7.69
CA LYS A 34 -5.81 -11.48 7.83
C LYS A 34 -6.55 -12.32 8.87
N TYR A 35 -6.89 -11.71 10.01
CA TYR A 35 -7.49 -12.45 11.14
C TYR A 35 -9.03 -12.49 11.07
N ASN A 36 -9.66 -11.56 10.36
CA ASN A 36 -11.11 -11.53 10.23
C ASN A 36 -11.56 -12.04 8.86
N ARG A 37 -12.73 -12.70 8.82
CA ARG A 37 -13.30 -13.17 7.54
C ARG A 37 -13.83 -12.00 6.70
N PRO A 38 -13.79 -12.08 5.35
CA PRO A 38 -14.25 -11.01 4.45
C PRO A 38 -15.68 -10.51 4.67
N GLU A 39 -16.56 -11.35 5.21
CA GLU A 39 -17.97 -11.02 5.45
C GLU A 39 -18.17 -10.16 6.72
N THR A 40 -17.15 -10.06 7.57
CA THR A 40 -17.27 -9.33 8.85
C THR A 40 -17.15 -7.82 8.66
N ILE A 41 -17.80 -7.07 9.54
CA ILE A 41 -17.70 -5.61 9.59
C ILE A 41 -16.25 -5.13 9.76
N TYR A 42 -15.42 -5.90 10.48
CA TYR A 42 -14.03 -5.57 10.77
C TYR A 42 -13.16 -5.64 9.50
N TRP A 43 -13.29 -6.73 8.74
CA TRP A 43 -12.56 -6.88 7.48
C TRP A 43 -12.97 -5.79 6.48
N GLN A 44 -14.28 -5.57 6.33
CA GLN A 44 -14.78 -4.57 5.38
C GLN A 44 -14.37 -3.14 5.77
N ALA A 45 -14.40 -2.82 7.06
CA ALA A 45 -13.92 -1.54 7.56
C ALA A 45 -12.42 -1.36 7.30
N ALA A 46 -11.60 -2.38 7.59
CA ALA A 46 -10.16 -2.34 7.33
C ALA A 46 -9.84 -2.16 5.84
N LYS A 47 -10.56 -2.85 4.95
CA LYS A 47 -10.38 -2.70 3.49
C LYS A 47 -10.72 -1.29 3.01
N ARG A 48 -11.84 -0.72 3.48
CA ARG A 48 -12.22 0.67 3.15
C ARG A 48 -11.21 1.66 3.70
N LEU A 49 -10.79 1.48 4.95
CA LEU A 49 -9.81 2.33 5.62
C LEU A 49 -8.48 2.33 4.87
N LEU A 50 -7.96 1.15 4.51
CA LEU A 50 -6.72 1.01 3.73
C LEU A 50 -6.82 1.73 2.39
N SER A 51 -7.93 1.56 1.67
CA SER A 51 -8.13 2.23 0.37
C SER A 51 -8.14 3.75 0.48
N THR A 52 -8.85 4.30 1.47
CA THR A 52 -8.91 5.75 1.70
C THR A 52 -7.57 6.30 2.21
N GLY A 53 -6.91 5.56 3.11
CA GLY A 53 -5.60 5.92 3.65
C GLY A 53 -4.54 6.01 2.55
N ASN A 54 -4.42 4.98 1.71
CA ASN A 54 -3.40 4.96 0.65
C ASN A 54 -3.60 6.08 -0.38
N LYS A 55 -4.84 6.47 -0.66
CA LYS A 55 -5.14 7.63 -1.52
C LYS A 55 -4.76 8.97 -0.88
N SER A 56 -4.77 9.06 0.44
CA SER A 56 -4.48 10.29 1.18
C SER A 56 -2.97 10.46 1.44
N MET A 57 -2.23 9.36 1.47
CA MET A 57 -0.80 9.30 1.82
C MET A 57 0.10 9.11 0.59
N THR A 58 -0.36 9.46 -0.61
CA THR A 58 0.47 9.40 -1.81
C THR A 58 1.57 10.48 -1.78
N LYS A 59 2.69 10.23 -2.50
CA LYS A 59 3.78 11.20 -2.67
C LYS A 59 3.25 12.58 -3.04
N ASP A 60 2.38 12.68 -4.04
CA ASP A 60 1.83 13.96 -4.51
C ASP A 60 0.99 14.67 -3.45
N LYS A 61 0.20 13.93 -2.66
CA LYS A 61 -0.60 14.51 -1.58
C LYS A 61 0.30 15.05 -0.47
N LEU A 62 1.36 14.33 -0.12
CA LEU A 62 2.34 14.74 0.88
C LEU A 62 3.17 15.94 0.40
N ILE A 63 3.58 15.97 -0.88
CA ILE A 63 4.23 17.13 -1.50
C ILE A 63 3.30 18.34 -1.48
N ASN A 64 2.03 18.16 -1.86
CA ASN A 64 1.05 19.24 -1.83
C ASN A 64 0.86 19.77 -0.40
N LEU A 65 0.70 18.87 0.58
CA LEU A 65 0.56 19.22 1.99
C LEU A 65 1.75 20.07 2.49
N ARG A 66 2.97 19.66 2.17
CA ARG A 66 4.21 20.42 2.45
C ARG A 66 4.22 21.82 1.81
N ARG A 67 3.63 21.97 0.62
CA ARG A 67 3.60 23.26 -0.11
C ARG A 67 2.50 24.19 0.40
N THR A 68 1.38 23.65 0.83
CA THR A 68 0.20 24.44 1.20
C THR A 68 0.11 24.79 2.68
N VAL A 69 0.80 24.04 3.55
CA VAL A 69 0.75 24.24 5.01
C VAL A 69 2.08 24.79 5.48
N GLU A 70 2.05 26.00 6.04
CA GLU A 70 3.23 26.76 6.44
C GLU A 70 4.17 25.98 7.36
N CYS A 71 3.63 25.33 8.40
CA CYS A 71 4.42 24.56 9.36
C CYS A 71 5.04 23.28 8.78
N PHE A 72 4.67 22.87 7.57
CA PHE A 72 5.24 21.69 6.90
C PHE A 72 6.23 22.05 5.80
N SER A 73 6.41 23.34 5.49
CA SER A 73 7.35 23.81 4.46
C SER A 73 8.81 23.38 4.71
N HIS A 74 9.16 23.15 5.98
CA HIS A 74 10.50 22.73 6.42
C HIS A 74 10.71 21.22 6.45
N LEU A 75 9.70 20.41 6.16
CA LEU A 75 9.86 18.95 6.11
C LEU A 75 10.92 18.57 5.06
N THR A 76 11.90 17.80 5.50
CA THR A 76 13.04 17.32 4.71
C THR A 76 12.71 16.05 3.93
N GLU A 77 13.52 15.73 2.92
CA GLU A 77 13.41 14.44 2.21
C GLU A 77 13.58 13.24 3.15
N ARG A 78 14.39 13.41 4.22
CA ARG A 78 14.58 12.39 5.25
C ARG A 78 13.27 12.13 6.00
N GLU A 79 12.60 13.17 6.48
CA GLU A 79 11.33 13.05 7.22
C GLU A 79 10.19 12.55 6.33
N LEU A 80 10.23 12.85 5.03
CA LEU A 80 9.27 12.34 4.05
C LEU A 80 9.60 10.93 3.55
N GLY A 81 10.84 10.46 3.69
CA GLY A 81 11.28 9.16 3.19
C GLY A 81 11.34 9.06 1.65
N PHE A 82 11.23 10.17 0.92
CA PHE A 82 11.36 10.20 -0.54
C PHE A 82 11.95 11.53 -1.03
N ARG A 83 12.49 11.50 -2.25
CA ARG A 83 13.09 12.66 -2.90
C ARG A 83 12.04 13.69 -3.33
N LEU A 84 12.33 14.95 -3.05
CA LEU A 84 11.55 16.12 -3.48
C LEU A 84 12.12 16.59 -4.82
N ASP A 85 11.60 16.03 -5.91
CA ASP A 85 12.03 16.43 -7.24
C ASP A 85 11.70 17.92 -7.43
N SER A 86 12.76 18.73 -7.51
CA SER A 86 12.65 20.18 -7.58
C SER A 86 12.21 20.61 -8.98
N VAL A 87 10.96 21.07 -9.08
CA VAL A 87 10.37 21.84 -10.21
C VAL A 87 10.09 21.06 -11.51
N ASN A 88 8.87 21.29 -12.01
CA ASN A 88 8.34 20.85 -13.30
C ASN A 88 9.27 21.20 -14.48
N HIS A 89 9.55 20.24 -15.37
CA HIS A 89 9.55 20.54 -16.80
C HIS A 89 8.23 20.04 -17.37
N ILE A 90 7.33 20.97 -17.68
CA ILE A 90 6.33 20.74 -18.71
C ILE A 90 7.12 20.50 -19.99
N ASN A 91 6.93 19.34 -20.61
CA ASN A 91 7.13 19.11 -22.04
C ASN A 91 6.02 18.15 -22.46
N ASP A 92 4.83 18.68 -22.74
CA ASP A 92 3.94 18.05 -23.70
C ASP A 92 4.53 18.34 -25.08
N GLU A 93 5.20 17.35 -25.67
CA GLU A 93 5.20 17.17 -27.11
C GLU A 93 5.05 15.67 -27.38
N GLN A 94 3.84 15.29 -27.78
CA GLN A 94 3.59 14.06 -28.52
C GLN A 94 4.31 14.14 -29.86
N ILE A 95 5.10 13.12 -30.23
CA ILE A 95 5.10 12.61 -31.62
C ILE A 95 5.04 11.08 -31.57
N ASP A 96 4.11 10.61 -32.39
CA ASP A 96 3.46 9.32 -32.54
C ASP A 96 4.33 8.25 -33.25
N THR A 97 3.74 7.07 -33.39
CA THR A 97 3.97 6.01 -34.40
C THR A 97 4.95 4.86 -34.10
N SER A 98 4.34 3.75 -33.67
CA SER A 98 4.31 2.47 -34.42
C SER A 98 5.46 1.44 -34.29
N THR A 99 5.06 0.25 -33.83
CA THR A 99 5.32 -1.07 -34.46
C THR A 99 6.39 -2.00 -33.86
N ASN A 100 5.85 -3.07 -33.23
CA ASN A 100 6.24 -4.48 -33.19
C ASN A 100 7.65 -4.91 -32.74
N ASN A 101 7.68 -5.80 -31.74
CA ASN A 101 8.02 -7.22 -31.99
C ASN A 101 7.64 -8.11 -30.79
N THR A 102 6.57 -8.89 -30.97
CA THR A 102 6.29 -10.15 -30.25
C THR A 102 6.86 -11.29 -31.09
N THR A 103 7.62 -12.20 -30.49
CA THR A 103 7.99 -13.59 -30.89
C THR A 103 9.25 -13.93 -30.07
N THR A 104 9.46 -15.02 -29.34
CA THR A 104 8.72 -16.27 -29.08
C THR A 104 9.48 -16.99 -27.97
N THR A 105 8.79 -17.60 -27.01
CA THR A 105 9.27 -18.83 -26.36
C THR A 105 8.05 -19.70 -26.06
N ASN A 106 7.71 -20.54 -27.04
CA ASN A 106 6.87 -21.72 -26.83
C ASN A 106 7.78 -22.89 -26.47
N ASN A 107 7.45 -23.60 -25.40
CA ASN A 107 7.63 -25.05 -25.30
C ASN A 107 6.56 -25.62 -24.35
N ASN A 108 5.46 -26.04 -24.95
CA ASN A 108 4.85 -27.38 -24.90
C ASN A 108 4.87 -28.09 -23.53
N ASN A 109 3.70 -28.26 -22.90
CA ASN A 109 2.81 -29.45 -23.01
C ASN A 109 3.36 -30.63 -22.17
N THR A 110 2.61 -31.39 -21.36
CA THR A 110 1.15 -31.65 -21.29
C THR A 110 0.87 -32.54 -20.07
N GLU A 111 -0.42 -32.62 -19.69
CA GLU A 111 -1.09 -33.78 -19.08
C GLU A 111 -0.91 -34.06 -17.57
N ASN A 112 -1.91 -34.48 -16.79
CA ASN A 112 -3.36 -34.68 -16.99
C ASN A 112 -4.03 -34.94 -15.61
N LEU A 113 -5.31 -34.58 -15.54
CA LEU A 113 -6.44 -35.16 -14.79
C LEU A 113 -6.41 -35.45 -13.27
N SER A 114 -7.44 -34.88 -12.64
CA SER A 114 -8.33 -35.46 -11.62
C SER A 114 -7.72 -36.03 -10.33
N ASN A 115 -8.11 -35.46 -9.18
CA ASN A 115 -9.12 -36.15 -8.37
C ASN A 115 -9.69 -35.29 -7.24
N GLN A 116 -11.01 -35.42 -7.12
CA GLN A 116 -11.90 -35.03 -6.06
C GLN A 116 -11.58 -35.84 -4.79
N SER A 117 -11.55 -35.22 -3.60
CA SER A 117 -12.03 -35.85 -2.36
C SER A 117 -12.07 -34.87 -1.20
N ALA A 118 -13.22 -34.86 -0.55
CA ALA A 118 -13.48 -34.24 0.73
C ALA A 118 -12.65 -34.89 1.84
N LEU A 119 -12.18 -34.11 2.83
CA LEU A 119 -12.20 -34.60 4.21
C LEU A 119 -12.24 -33.45 5.23
N GLN A 120 -13.26 -33.57 6.08
CA GLN A 120 -13.53 -32.81 7.29
C GLN A 120 -12.43 -33.04 8.35
N ARG A 121 -12.26 -32.06 9.28
CA ARG A 121 -12.13 -32.23 10.75
C ARG A 121 -12.01 -30.82 11.37
N LYS A 122 -13.06 -30.31 12.02
CA LYS A 122 -13.46 -30.47 13.44
C LYS A 122 -12.53 -29.78 14.45
N THR A 123 -13.03 -28.67 14.98
CA THR A 123 -13.15 -28.25 16.40
C THR A 123 -12.16 -28.81 17.46
N LYS A 124 -11.50 -27.89 18.18
CA LYS A 124 -11.27 -27.87 19.65
C LYS A 124 -10.63 -26.51 19.98
N VAL A 125 -11.30 -25.54 20.59
CA VAL A 125 -11.62 -25.41 22.03
C VAL A 125 -10.57 -26.04 22.94
N ALA A 126 -9.72 -25.19 23.49
CA ALA A 126 -9.13 -25.26 24.82
C ALA A 126 -9.13 -23.83 25.38
#